data_AF-D3VDE7-F1
#
_entry.id   AF-D3VDE7-F1
#
_cell.length_a   1.000
_cell.length_b   1.000
_cell.length_c   1.000
_cell.angle_alpha   90.00
_cell.angle_beta   90.00
_cell.angle_gamma   90.00
#
_symmetry.space_group_name_H-M   'P 1'
#
loop_
_entity.id
_entity.type
_entity.pdbx_description
1 polymer ?
#
loop_
_entity_poly.entity_id
_entity_poly.type
_entity_poly.pdbx_seq_one_letter_code
_entity_poly.pdbx_strand_id
1 'polypeptide(L)' 'MVNGDATDHGGKVITAIGGYTYQGVLVVGEGDWVTCPKCEGTYPIIEGSE' A
#
# COMPACT_ATOMS: atom_id res chain seq x y z
N MET A 1 -5.25 -2.41 3.53
CA MET A 1 -5.31 -1.32 2.53
C MET A 1 -5.61 -1.92 1.18
N VAL A 2 -6.14 -1.13 0.25
CA VAL A 2 -6.31 -1.49 -1.16
C VAL A 2 -5.45 -0.58 -2.04
N ASN A 3 -5.16 -1.02 -3.26
CA ASN A 3 -4.33 -0.24 -4.17
C ASN A 3 -4.98 1.15 -4.42
N GLY A 4 -4.19 2.22 -4.28
CA GLY A 4 -4.65 3.60 -4.43
C GLY A 4 -5.12 4.28 -3.14
N ASP A 5 -5.22 3.55 -2.02
CA ASP A 5 -5.53 4.15 -0.71
C ASP A 5 -4.51 5.22 -0.34
N ALA A 6 -5.00 6.30 0.27
CA ALA A 6 -4.16 7.40 0.73
C ALA A 6 -3.44 7.06 2.04
N THR A 7 -2.22 7.56 2.20
CA THR A 7 -1.48 7.52 3.46
C THR A 7 -1.66 8.83 4.23
N ASP A 8 -1.41 8.81 5.54
CA ASP A 8 -1.40 10.00 6.41
C ASP A 8 -0.26 10.99 6.09
N HIS A 9 0.71 10.55 5.29
CA HIS A 9 1.75 11.37 4.70
C HIS A 9 1.36 11.96 3.33
N GLY A 10 0.10 11.78 2.91
CA GLY A 10 -0.46 12.35 1.68
C GLY A 10 -0.07 11.62 0.40
N GLY A 11 0.61 10.48 0.53
CA GLY A 11 0.92 9.61 -0.59
C GLY A 11 -0.15 8.56 -0.80
N LYS A 12 0.19 7.54 -1.59
CA LYS A 12 -0.73 6.47 -1.96
C LYS A 12 -0.03 5.13 -2.05
N VAL A 13 -0.77 4.06 -1.81
CA VAL A 13 -0.37 2.70 -2.22
C VAL A 13 -0.26 2.63 -3.75
N ILE A 14 0.83 2.05 -4.24
CA ILE A 14 1.13 1.96 -5.68
C ILE A 14 1.35 0.53 -6.19
N THR A 15 1.43 -0.47 -5.32
CA THR A 15 1.49 -1.89 -5.71
C THR A 15 0.48 -2.73 -4.94
N ALA A 16 0.14 -3.89 -5.49
CA ALA A 16 -0.57 -4.97 -4.80
C ALA A 16 0.03 -6.31 -5.28
N ILE A 17 1.17 -6.69 -4.71
CA ILE A 17 1.89 -7.90 -5.10
C ILE A 17 1.13 -9.12 -4.57
N GLY A 18 0.93 -10.13 -5.42
CA GLY A 18 0.36 -11.41 -5.00
C GLY A 18 -1.09 -11.67 -5.43
N GLY A 19 -1.78 -10.71 -6.04
CA GLY A 19 -3.09 -10.93 -6.66
C GLY A 19 -4.20 -11.33 -5.67
N TYR A 20 -3.97 -11.17 -4.38
CA TYR A 20 -4.95 -11.45 -3.34
C TYR A 20 -6.09 -10.45 -3.43
N THR A 21 -7.32 -10.95 -3.50
CA THR A 21 -8.51 -10.12 -3.53
C THR A 21 -9.40 -10.41 -2.33
N TYR A 22 -9.95 -9.36 -1.74
CA TYR A 22 -10.98 -9.43 -0.72
C TYR A 22 -12.21 -8.70 -1.25
N GLN A 23 -13.34 -9.39 -1.32
CA GLN A 23 -14.58 -8.86 -1.91
C GLN A 23 -14.39 -8.30 -3.34
N GLY A 24 -13.49 -8.91 -4.11
CA GLY A 24 -13.19 -8.50 -5.50
C GLY A 24 -12.22 -7.32 -5.62
N VAL A 25 -11.67 -6.80 -4.52
CA VAL A 25 -10.68 -5.71 -4.53
C VAL A 25 -9.31 -6.24 -4.18
N LEU A 26 -8.28 -5.82 -4.93
CA LEU A 26 -6.89 -6.19 -4.63
C LEU A 26 -6.47 -5.63 -3.27
N VAL A 27 -6.08 -6.53 -2.39
CA VAL A 27 -5.58 -6.22 -1.05
C VAL A 27 -4.08 -6.03 -1.11
N VAL A 28 -3.60 -5.17 -0.25
CA VAL A 28 -2.21 -4.72 -0.17
C VAL A 28 -1.65 -5.18 1.17
N GLY A 29 -0.42 -5.70 1.16
CA GLY A 29 0.21 -6.29 2.35
C GLY A 29 1.67 -5.92 2.52
N GLU A 30 2.36 -6.64 3.40
CA GLU A 30 3.81 -6.52 3.56
C GLU A 30 4.52 -6.74 2.22
N GLY A 31 5.50 -5.89 1.92
CA GLY A 31 6.27 -5.91 0.67
C GLY A 31 5.67 -5.07 -0.46
N ASP A 32 4.42 -4.62 -0.33
CA ASP A 32 3.86 -3.59 -1.22
C ASP A 32 4.44 -2.21 -0.94
N TRP A 33 4.27 -1.28 -1.89
CA TRP A 33 4.91 0.02 -1.86
C TRP A 33 3.90 1.16 -1.77
N VAL A 34 4.31 2.20 -1.04
CA VAL A 34 3.60 3.48 -0.92
C VAL A 34 4.50 4.63 -1.34
N THR A 35 3.91 5.68 -1.90
CA THR A 35 4.58 6.98 -2.05
C THR A 35 4.48 7.77 -0.74
N CYS A 36 5.47 8.60 -0.45
CA CYS A 36 5.44 9.58 0.64
C CYS A 36 5.93 10.95 0.12
N PRO A 37 5.03 11.89 -0.21
CA PRO A 37 5.40 13.25 -0.61
C PRO A 37 6.16 14.01 0.47
N LYS A 38 5.80 13.81 1.75
CA LYS A 38 6.49 14.45 2.89
C LYS A 38 7.93 13.97 3.08
N CYS A 39 8.21 12.73 2.69
CA CYS A 39 9.52 12.07 2.83
C CYS A 39 10.31 12.10 1.52
N GLU A 40 9.69 12.58 0.44
CA GLU A 40 10.26 12.63 -0.91
C GLU A 40 10.70 11.26 -1.46
N GLY A 41 9.91 10.21 -1.23
CA GLY A 41 10.30 8.86 -1.62
C GLY A 41 9.18 7.83 -1.72
N THR A 42 9.59 6.59 -1.97
CA THR A 42 8.72 5.41 -2.04
C THR A 42 9.23 4.38 -1.05
N TYR A 43 8.34 3.83 -0.24
CA TYR A 43 8.69 2.98 0.90
C TYR A 43 7.85 1.71 0.93
N PRO A 44 8.40 0.58 1.40
CA PRO A 44 7.64 -0.64 1.55
C PRO A 44 6.72 -0.57 2.76
N ILE A 45 5.61 -1.31 2.70
CA ILE A 45 4.79 -1.69 3.83
C ILE A 45 5.52 -2.83 4.54
N ILE A 46 5.81 -2.64 5.83
CA ILE A 46 6.62 -3.57 6.63
C ILE A 46 5.82 -4.32 7.70
N GLU A 47 4.55 -3.95 7.90
CA GLU A 47 3.66 -4.61 8.85
C GLU A 47 2.19 -4.46 8.40
N GLY A 48 1.34 -5.37 8.87
CA GLY A 48 -0.10 -5.39 8.61
C GLY A 48 -0.86 -6.07 9.75
N SER A 49 -2.17 -6.02 9.71
CA SER A 49 -3.03 -6.75 10.65
C SER A 49 -3.03 -8.25 10.35
N GLU A 50 -2.96 -9.08 11.40
CA GLU A 50 -3.18 -10.54 11.34
C GLU A 50 -4.60 -10.92 10.87
#